data_AF-A0A095UHH7-F1
#
_entry.id   AF-A0A095UHH7-F1
#
_cell.length_a   1.000
_cell.length_b   1.000
_cell.length_c   1.000
_cell.angle_alpha   90.00
_cell.angle_beta   90.00
_cell.angle_gamma   90.00
#
_symmetry.space_group_name_H-M   'P 1'
#
loop_
_entity.id
_entity.type
_entity.pdbx_description
1 polymer ?
#
loop_
_entity_poly.entity_id
_entity_poly.type
_entity_poly.pdbx_seq_one_letter_code
_entity_poly.pdbx_strand_id
1 'polypeptide(L)'
;MELSASALRWRRLRRNKALLAGGGILLAIVLIALFAPWISPHDPYYQDLAYRTAPPVWYAKGTWLHPLGTDQLGRDYLSRLFYGARISLLIGISVALISGLIGTAMGMAAGYFGGKVDMAVSFLITTRLSMPVILVALATVAIVGGSLWVVILVLGLLKWDRYAVVMRSATQQVRSLEYVAAAQAAGASTWRIVWGEVLPNVVPQLIVIATLEAASAILLEASLSFLGLGVQPPLPSWGLMISEAKAYMFFSFWLIAIPGSALALLIFAINLAGDGLHQLLTPEERA
;
A
#
# COMPACT_ATOMS: atom_id res chain seq x y z
N MET A 1 22.42 -3.35 35.23
CA MET A 1 22.25 -4.38 34.17
C MET A 1 21.60 -3.67 32.99
N GLU A 2 22.42 -3.07 32.12
CA GLU A 2 21.93 -2.36 30.94
C GLU A 2 21.30 -3.39 29.99
N LEU A 3 19.98 -3.31 29.81
CA LEU A 3 19.30 -4.11 28.79
C LEU A 3 19.85 -3.66 27.44
N SER A 4 20.41 -4.59 26.66
CA SER A 4 20.82 -4.34 25.27
C SER A 4 19.69 -3.64 24.50
N ALA A 5 20.04 -2.71 23.62
CA ALA A 5 19.07 -1.95 22.81
C ALA A 5 18.06 -2.86 22.08
N SER A 6 18.46 -4.09 21.74
CA SER A 6 17.57 -5.13 21.17
C SER A 6 16.51 -5.63 22.17
N ALA A 7 16.85 -5.83 23.43
CA ALA A 7 15.94 -6.26 24.48
C ALA A 7 14.91 -5.18 24.84
N LEU A 8 15.31 -3.90 24.83
CA LEU A 8 14.40 -2.76 25.01
C LEU A 8 13.44 -2.61 23.83
N ARG A 9 13.93 -2.74 22.59
CA ARG A 9 13.09 -2.75 21.37
C ARG A 9 12.10 -3.92 21.39
N TRP A 10 12.53 -5.12 21.78
CA TRP A 10 11.66 -6.29 21.88
C TRP A 10 10.56 -6.14 22.94
N ARG A 11 10.89 -5.51 24.08
CA ARG A 11 9.92 -5.23 25.14
C ARG A 11 8.90 -4.15 24.72
N ARG A 12 9.33 -3.12 23.98
CA ARG A 12 8.42 -2.11 23.39
C ARG A 12 7.52 -2.72 22.31
N LEU A 13 8.06 -3.56 21.44
CA LEU A 13 7.30 -4.30 20.42
C LEU A 13 6.20 -5.14 21.05
N ARG A 14 6.53 -5.91 22.11
CA ARG A 14 5.54 -6.73 22.83
C ARG A 14 4.46 -5.92 23.55
N ARG A 15 4.74 -4.67 23.90
CA ARG A 15 3.76 -3.78 24.55
C ARG A 15 2.83 -3.10 23.54
N ASN A 16 3.26 -2.97 22.28
CA ASN A 16 2.47 -2.33 21.24
C ASN A 16 1.46 -3.32 20.62
N LYS A 17 0.26 -3.38 21.21
CA LYS A 17 -0.83 -4.24 20.75
C LYS A 17 -1.26 -3.93 19.31
N ALA A 18 -1.20 -2.66 18.90
CA ALA A 18 -1.53 -2.26 17.53
C ALA A 18 -0.54 -2.88 16.53
N LEU A 19 0.76 -2.74 16.78
CA LEU A 19 1.78 -3.32 15.91
C LEU A 19 1.69 -4.85 15.84
N LEU A 20 1.46 -5.53 16.97
CA LEU A 20 1.34 -6.99 16.99
C LEU A 20 0.09 -7.47 16.24
N ALA A 21 -1.06 -6.83 16.46
CA ALA A 21 -2.30 -7.21 15.80
C ALA A 21 -2.26 -6.89 14.30
N GLY A 22 -1.91 -5.65 13.94
CA GLY A 22 -1.84 -5.20 12.54
C GLY A 22 -0.75 -5.95 11.78
N GLY A 23 0.44 -6.04 12.36
CA GLY A 23 1.56 -6.79 11.79
C GLY A 23 1.27 -8.28 11.66
N GLY A 24 0.58 -8.89 12.64
CA GLY A 24 0.16 -10.29 12.58
C GLY A 24 -0.85 -10.57 11.46
N ILE A 25 -1.88 -9.72 11.32
CA ILE A 25 -2.87 -9.84 10.24
C ILE A 25 -2.20 -9.61 8.87
N LEU A 26 -1.38 -8.56 8.76
CA LEU A 26 -0.67 -8.27 7.51
C LEU A 26 0.27 -9.42 7.13
N LEU A 27 1.01 -9.97 8.10
CA LEU A 27 1.87 -11.14 7.89
C LEU A 27 1.06 -12.34 7.41
N ALA A 28 -0.10 -12.62 8.01
CA ALA A 28 -0.97 -13.69 7.57
C ALA A 28 -1.44 -13.50 6.13
N ILE A 29 -1.84 -12.28 5.73
CA ILE A 29 -2.24 -11.98 4.35
C ILE A 29 -1.06 -12.12 3.39
N VAL A 30 0.14 -11.67 3.78
CA VAL A 30 1.37 -11.84 2.99
C VAL A 30 1.70 -13.32 2.82
N LEU A 31 1.57 -14.13 3.86
CA LEU A 31 1.78 -15.58 3.78
C LEU A 31 0.74 -16.23 2.85
N ILE A 32 -0.54 -15.90 2.99
CA ILE A 32 -1.59 -16.38 2.08
C ILE A 32 -1.25 -16.00 0.64
N ALA A 33 -0.84 -14.76 0.39
CA ALA A 33 -0.45 -14.30 -0.93
C ALA A 33 0.77 -15.07 -1.44
N LEU A 34 1.85 -15.21 -0.68
CA LEU A 34 3.05 -15.92 -1.12
C LEU A 34 2.76 -17.40 -1.41
N PHE A 35 2.06 -18.07 -0.50
CA PHE A 35 1.75 -19.49 -0.59
C PHE A 35 0.53 -19.81 -1.46
N ALA A 36 -0.13 -18.81 -2.05
CA ALA A 36 -1.32 -18.98 -2.90
C ALA A 36 -1.21 -20.11 -3.95
N PRO A 37 -0.10 -20.29 -4.70
CA PRO A 37 0.02 -21.37 -5.68
C PRO A 37 -0.01 -22.78 -5.09
N TRP A 38 0.31 -22.92 -3.79
CA TRP A 38 0.36 -24.21 -3.10
C TRP A 38 -0.89 -24.47 -2.26
N ILE A 39 -1.57 -23.42 -1.77
CA ILE A 39 -2.75 -23.55 -0.90
C ILE A 39 -4.08 -23.37 -1.64
N SER A 40 -4.06 -22.87 -2.89
CA SER A 40 -5.29 -22.68 -3.66
C SER A 40 -5.88 -24.04 -4.06
N PRO A 41 -7.18 -24.31 -3.78
CA PRO A 41 -7.81 -25.57 -4.15
C PRO A 41 -7.86 -25.83 -5.66
N HIS A 42 -7.99 -24.77 -6.46
CA HIS A 42 -8.18 -24.83 -7.90
C HIS A 42 -7.36 -23.76 -8.61
N ASP A 43 -7.23 -23.88 -9.94
CA ASP A 43 -6.67 -22.81 -10.77
C ASP A 43 -7.61 -21.59 -10.74
N PRO A 44 -7.15 -20.39 -10.30
CA PRO A 44 -7.98 -19.18 -10.22
C PRO A 44 -8.49 -18.66 -11.58
N TYR A 45 -7.94 -19.17 -12.68
CA TYR A 45 -8.30 -18.81 -14.05
C TYR A 45 -9.19 -19.84 -14.74
N TYR A 46 -9.28 -21.06 -14.21
CA TYR A 46 -10.08 -22.12 -14.79
C TYR A 46 -11.58 -21.80 -14.68
N GLN A 47 -12.29 -21.90 -15.79
CA GLN A 47 -13.70 -21.57 -15.91
C GLN A 47 -14.52 -22.83 -16.13
N ASP A 48 -15.54 -23.03 -15.30
CA ASP A 48 -16.52 -24.09 -15.45
C ASP A 48 -17.95 -23.54 -15.32
N LEU A 49 -18.58 -23.28 -16.47
CA LEU A 49 -19.93 -22.70 -16.52
C LEU A 49 -21.00 -23.60 -15.88
N ALA A 50 -20.74 -24.90 -15.69
CA ALA A 50 -21.65 -25.79 -14.97
C ALA A 50 -21.79 -25.38 -13.50
N TYR A 51 -20.72 -24.81 -12.92
CA TYR A 51 -20.69 -24.30 -11.56
C TYR A 51 -20.84 -22.78 -11.51
N ARG A 52 -21.55 -22.13 -12.44
CA ARG A 52 -21.73 -20.67 -12.37
C ARG A 52 -22.45 -20.25 -11.09
N THR A 53 -21.86 -19.30 -10.35
CA THR A 53 -22.45 -18.72 -9.11
C THR A 53 -22.85 -19.79 -8.09
N ALA A 54 -22.07 -20.87 -7.98
CA ALA A 54 -22.28 -21.90 -6.98
C ALA A 54 -22.14 -21.29 -5.59
N PRO A 55 -23.07 -21.56 -4.66
CA PRO A 55 -23.02 -20.95 -3.35
C PRO A 55 -21.93 -21.58 -2.48
N PRO A 56 -21.41 -20.85 -1.48
CA PRO A 56 -20.43 -21.35 -0.53
C PRO A 56 -21.01 -22.42 0.40
N VAL A 57 -20.11 -23.14 1.08
CA VAL A 57 -20.45 -24.32 1.92
C VAL A 57 -21.48 -24.08 3.01
N TRP A 58 -21.66 -22.84 3.46
CA TRP A 58 -22.66 -22.49 4.49
C TRP A 58 -24.09 -22.35 3.94
N TYR A 59 -24.31 -22.49 2.64
CA TYR A 59 -25.64 -22.59 2.03
C TYR A 59 -26.02 -24.05 1.75
N ALA A 60 -27.33 -24.32 1.68
CA ALA A 60 -27.88 -25.66 1.46
C ALA A 60 -27.39 -26.36 0.16
N LYS A 61 -26.99 -25.61 -0.86
CA LYS A 61 -26.44 -26.15 -2.13
C LYS A 61 -24.92 -25.99 -2.25
N GLY A 62 -24.24 -25.58 -1.18
CA GLY A 62 -22.80 -25.39 -1.15
C GLY A 62 -22.05 -26.71 -1.06
N THR A 63 -20.85 -26.76 -1.64
CA THR A 63 -20.00 -27.95 -1.62
C THR A 63 -18.58 -27.61 -1.21
N TRP A 64 -17.90 -28.55 -0.56
CA TRP A 64 -16.48 -28.39 -0.17
C TRP A 64 -15.52 -28.35 -1.37
N LEU A 65 -16.00 -28.69 -2.57
CA LEU A 65 -15.27 -28.48 -3.81
C LEU A 65 -14.98 -26.99 -4.02
N HIS A 66 -15.96 -26.12 -3.75
CA HIS A 66 -15.78 -24.67 -3.81
C HIS A 66 -16.15 -24.04 -2.47
N PRO A 67 -15.21 -23.99 -1.49
CA PRO A 67 -15.50 -23.57 -0.12
C PRO A 67 -16.18 -22.20 -0.02
N LEU A 68 -15.69 -21.23 -0.81
CA LEU A 68 -16.26 -19.88 -0.90
C LEU A 68 -17.24 -19.70 -2.07
N GLY A 69 -17.63 -20.80 -2.72
CA GLY A 69 -18.41 -20.79 -3.94
C GLY A 69 -17.58 -20.43 -5.17
N THR A 70 -18.28 -20.08 -6.24
CA THR A 70 -17.69 -19.71 -7.53
C THR A 70 -18.28 -18.40 -8.05
N ASP A 71 -17.60 -17.76 -9.00
CA ASP A 71 -18.11 -16.55 -9.64
C ASP A 71 -19.00 -16.82 -10.88
N GLN A 72 -19.32 -15.75 -11.61
CA GLN A 72 -20.15 -15.78 -12.81
C GLN A 72 -19.57 -16.58 -13.99
N LEU A 73 -18.29 -16.93 -13.94
CA LEU A 73 -17.63 -17.80 -14.93
C LEU A 73 -17.33 -19.18 -14.35
N GLY A 74 -17.80 -19.47 -13.13
CA GLY A 74 -17.54 -20.72 -12.43
C GLY A 74 -16.11 -20.86 -11.92
N ARG A 75 -15.36 -19.75 -11.80
CA ARG A 75 -13.99 -19.78 -11.26
C ARG A 75 -14.06 -19.90 -9.74
N ASP A 76 -13.16 -20.69 -9.15
CA ASP A 76 -13.11 -20.93 -7.70
C ASP A 76 -12.80 -19.64 -6.93
N TYR A 77 -13.73 -19.26 -6.05
CA TYR A 77 -13.70 -17.96 -5.41
C TYR A 77 -12.63 -17.84 -4.32
N LEU A 78 -12.29 -18.96 -3.65
CA LEU A 78 -11.23 -19.02 -2.64
C LEU A 78 -9.84 -18.86 -3.28
N SER A 79 -9.59 -19.56 -4.37
CA SER A 79 -8.35 -19.46 -5.15
C SER A 79 -8.17 -18.04 -5.71
N ARG A 80 -9.26 -17.44 -6.24
CA ARG A 80 -9.26 -16.04 -6.68
C ARG A 80 -8.99 -15.07 -5.53
N LEU A 81 -9.50 -15.33 -4.32
CA LEU A 81 -9.25 -14.48 -3.15
C LEU A 81 -7.76 -14.49 -2.76
N PHE A 82 -7.11 -15.66 -2.77
CA PHE A 82 -5.68 -15.80 -2.46
C PHE A 82 -4.78 -15.15 -3.50
N TYR A 83 -5.06 -15.36 -4.78
CA TYR A 83 -4.34 -14.67 -5.86
C TYR A 83 -4.64 -13.17 -5.89
N GLY A 84 -5.86 -12.76 -5.52
CA GLY A 84 -6.26 -11.37 -5.32
C GLY A 84 -5.39 -10.65 -4.30
N ALA A 85 -5.05 -11.33 -3.20
CA ALA A 85 -4.15 -10.79 -2.18
C ALA A 85 -2.77 -10.45 -2.78
N ARG A 86 -2.24 -11.30 -3.67
CA ARG A 86 -0.96 -11.04 -4.36
C ARG A 86 -1.01 -9.77 -5.20
N ILE A 87 -2.05 -9.63 -6.03
CA ILE A 87 -2.18 -8.49 -6.94
C ILE A 87 -2.39 -7.20 -6.15
N SER A 88 -3.27 -7.20 -5.14
CA SER A 88 -3.51 -6.01 -4.30
C SER A 88 -2.25 -5.59 -3.52
N LEU A 89 -1.51 -6.54 -2.91
CA LEU A 89 -0.24 -6.23 -2.24
C LEU A 89 0.81 -5.70 -3.22
N LEU A 90 0.93 -6.30 -4.41
CA LEU A 90 1.86 -5.87 -5.44
C LEU A 90 1.60 -4.42 -5.87
N ILE A 91 0.32 -4.05 -6.05
CA ILE A 91 -0.07 -2.67 -6.37
C ILE A 91 0.34 -1.73 -5.24
N GLY A 92 -0.05 -2.03 -3.99
CA GLY A 92 0.26 -1.19 -2.84
C GLY A 92 1.76 -0.95 -2.67
N ILE A 93 2.56 -2.01 -2.77
CA ILE A 93 4.03 -1.94 -2.65
C ILE A 93 4.63 -1.18 -3.83
N SER A 94 4.26 -1.50 -5.07
CA SER A 94 4.86 -0.88 -6.26
C SER A 94 4.56 0.61 -6.33
N VAL A 95 3.31 1.00 -6.04
CA VAL A 95 2.92 2.41 -6.00
C VAL A 95 3.68 3.13 -4.89
N ALA A 96 3.75 2.57 -3.69
CA ALA A 96 4.50 3.18 -2.57
C ALA A 96 6.00 3.35 -2.89
N LEU A 97 6.63 2.38 -3.57
CA LEU A 97 8.04 2.48 -3.95
C LEU A 97 8.27 3.56 -5.02
N ILE A 98 7.46 3.58 -6.09
CA ILE A 98 7.62 4.56 -7.19
C ILE A 98 7.37 5.98 -6.66
N SER A 99 6.22 6.18 -6.01
CA SER A 99 5.83 7.49 -5.47
C SER A 99 6.75 7.94 -4.34
N GLY A 100 7.18 6.99 -3.49
CA GLY A 100 8.11 7.23 -2.40
C GLY A 100 9.49 7.65 -2.90
N LEU A 101 10.01 7.02 -3.95
CA LEU A 101 11.29 7.41 -4.56
C LEU A 101 11.22 8.83 -5.12
N ILE A 102 10.20 9.12 -5.92
CA ILE A 102 10.00 10.43 -6.56
C ILE A 102 9.84 11.52 -5.49
N GLY A 103 8.90 11.31 -4.56
CA GLY A 103 8.58 12.31 -3.55
C GLY A 103 9.70 12.51 -2.54
N THR A 104 10.39 11.43 -2.12
CA THR A 104 11.54 11.55 -1.21
C THR A 104 12.68 12.31 -1.84
N ALA A 105 13.03 12.01 -3.10
CA ALA A 105 14.09 12.71 -3.80
C ALA A 105 13.78 14.22 -3.92
N MET A 106 12.56 14.58 -4.33
CA MET A 106 12.15 15.98 -4.45
C MET A 106 12.04 16.67 -3.09
N GLY A 107 11.44 16.01 -2.10
CA GLY A 107 11.27 16.57 -0.76
C GLY A 107 12.62 16.81 -0.07
N MET A 108 13.53 15.85 -0.13
CA MET A 108 14.88 16.02 0.40
C MET A 108 15.65 17.12 -0.34
N ALA A 109 15.53 17.21 -1.66
CA ALA A 109 16.16 18.30 -2.42
C ALA A 109 15.62 19.67 -1.98
N ALA A 110 14.30 19.82 -1.83
CA ALA A 110 13.67 21.05 -1.36
C ALA A 110 14.10 21.42 0.05
N GLY A 111 14.03 20.47 0.99
CA GLY A 111 14.38 20.71 2.40
C GLY A 111 15.88 20.96 2.61
N TYR A 112 16.75 20.28 1.85
CA TYR A 112 18.19 20.41 2.01
C TYR A 112 18.76 21.64 1.32
N PHE A 113 18.34 21.97 0.09
CA PHE A 113 18.90 23.11 -0.64
C PHE A 113 18.17 24.42 -0.33
N GLY A 114 16.85 24.38 -0.10
CA GLY A 114 16.04 25.59 0.13
C GLY A 114 15.96 26.50 -1.10
N GLY A 115 15.51 27.75 -0.89
CA GLY A 115 15.53 28.81 -1.90
C GLY A 115 14.79 28.44 -3.19
N LYS A 116 15.49 28.51 -4.33
CA LYS A 116 14.89 28.23 -5.65
C LYS A 116 14.45 26.78 -5.84
N VAL A 117 15.20 25.82 -5.28
CA VAL A 117 14.84 24.39 -5.36
C VAL A 117 13.54 24.15 -4.62
N ASP A 118 13.42 24.75 -3.43
CA ASP A 118 12.22 24.67 -2.62
C ASP A 118 11.01 25.31 -3.32
N MET A 119 11.18 26.50 -3.91
CA MET A 119 10.12 27.15 -4.69
C MET A 119 9.65 26.27 -5.87
N ALA A 120 10.57 25.66 -6.61
CA ALA A 120 10.23 24.79 -7.74
C ALA A 120 9.48 23.53 -7.30
N VAL A 121 9.95 22.86 -6.24
CA VAL A 121 9.28 21.66 -5.71
C VAL A 121 7.91 22.01 -5.12
N SER A 122 7.80 23.13 -4.39
CA SER A 122 6.54 23.60 -3.84
C SER A 122 5.52 23.94 -4.93
N PHE A 123 5.98 24.50 -6.06
CA PHE A 123 5.12 24.70 -7.23
C PHE A 123 4.60 23.37 -7.78
N LEU A 124 5.48 22.38 -8.00
CA LEU A 124 5.07 21.05 -8.48
C LEU A 124 4.07 20.37 -7.53
N ILE A 125 4.30 20.45 -6.21
CA ILE A 125 3.36 19.93 -5.20
C ILE A 125 2.00 20.61 -5.34
N THR A 126 1.98 21.95 -5.43
CA THR A 126 0.72 22.72 -5.54
C THR A 126 -0.02 22.39 -6.82
N THR A 127 0.69 22.22 -7.95
CA THR A 127 0.11 21.78 -9.23
C THR A 127 -0.46 20.37 -9.15
N ARG A 128 0.20 19.45 -8.42
CA ARG A 128 -0.30 18.09 -8.26
C ARG A 128 -1.55 18.05 -7.36
N LEU A 129 -1.56 18.81 -6.27
CA LEU A 129 -2.67 18.89 -5.32
C LEU A 129 -3.91 19.58 -5.89
N SER A 130 -3.77 20.45 -6.90
CA SER A 130 -4.91 21.09 -7.56
C SER A 130 -5.71 20.12 -8.44
N MET A 131 -5.15 18.95 -8.78
CA MET A 131 -5.78 17.95 -9.63
C MET A 131 -6.29 16.76 -8.80
N PRO A 132 -7.59 16.40 -8.90
CA PRO A 132 -8.10 15.19 -8.27
C PRO A 132 -7.43 13.94 -8.84
N VAL A 133 -6.71 13.17 -8.00
CA VAL A 133 -5.93 11.98 -8.41
C VAL A 133 -6.80 10.99 -9.18
N ILE A 134 -8.02 10.73 -8.71
CA ILE A 134 -8.93 9.79 -9.35
C ILE A 134 -9.33 10.24 -10.75
N LEU A 135 -9.59 11.53 -10.98
CA LEU A 135 -10.00 12.04 -12.29
C LEU A 135 -8.86 11.92 -13.30
N VAL A 136 -7.65 12.30 -12.90
CA VAL A 136 -6.47 12.16 -13.76
C VAL A 136 -6.21 10.68 -14.08
N ALA A 137 -6.28 9.81 -13.07
CA ALA A 137 -6.08 8.39 -13.26
C ALA A 137 -7.11 7.77 -14.21
N LEU A 138 -8.40 8.09 -14.04
CA LEU A 138 -9.46 7.62 -14.94
C LEU A 138 -9.23 8.09 -16.38
N ALA A 139 -8.92 9.38 -16.57
CA ALA A 139 -8.66 9.92 -17.90
C ALA A 139 -7.45 9.24 -18.57
N THR A 140 -6.35 9.03 -17.83
CA THR A 140 -5.17 8.36 -18.37
C THR A 140 -5.45 6.90 -18.72
N VAL A 141 -6.11 6.14 -17.84
CA VAL A 141 -6.41 4.74 -18.11
C VAL A 141 -7.43 4.59 -19.24
N ALA A 142 -8.39 5.50 -19.37
CA ALA A 142 -9.35 5.49 -20.47
C ALA A 142 -8.67 5.68 -21.84
N ILE A 143 -7.58 6.46 -21.92
CA ILE A 143 -6.84 6.71 -23.15
C ILE A 143 -5.84 5.58 -23.44
N VAL A 144 -5.07 5.15 -22.42
CA VAL A 144 -3.97 4.19 -22.58
C VAL A 144 -4.47 2.74 -22.62
N GLY A 145 -5.60 2.47 -21.95
CA GLY A 145 -6.14 1.13 -21.72
C GLY A 145 -5.85 0.60 -20.32
N GLY A 146 -6.78 -0.18 -19.79
CA GLY A 146 -6.67 -0.80 -18.47
C GLY A 146 -5.67 -1.95 -18.46
N SER A 147 -4.70 -1.91 -17.54
CA SER A 147 -3.87 -3.06 -17.20
C SER A 147 -3.24 -2.87 -15.82
N LEU A 148 -2.76 -3.95 -15.20
CA LEU A 148 -2.04 -3.89 -13.93
C LEU A 148 -0.87 -2.89 -13.98
N TRP A 149 -0.08 -2.92 -15.04
CA TRP A 149 1.08 -2.04 -15.20
C TRP A 149 0.70 -0.58 -15.39
N VAL A 150 -0.32 -0.30 -16.19
CA VAL A 150 -0.80 1.07 -16.39
C VAL A 150 -1.32 1.63 -15.07
N VAL A 151 -2.10 0.87 -14.30
CA VAL A 151 -2.59 1.32 -12.98
C VAL A 151 -1.44 1.58 -12.02
N ILE A 152 -0.44 0.70 -11.94
CA ILE A 152 0.74 0.89 -11.08
C ILE A 152 1.51 2.16 -11.47
N LEU A 153 1.78 2.36 -12.76
CA LEU A 153 2.53 3.51 -13.24
C LEU A 153 1.76 4.81 -13.03
N VAL A 154 0.47 4.84 -13.38
CA VAL A 154 -0.38 6.01 -13.19
C VAL A 154 -0.45 6.39 -11.71
N LEU A 155 -0.79 5.45 -10.82
CA LEU A 155 -0.87 5.76 -9.40
C LEU A 155 0.50 6.12 -8.81
N GLY A 156 1.57 5.40 -9.19
CA GLY A 156 2.94 5.68 -8.75
C GLY A 156 3.44 7.07 -9.14
N LEU A 157 3.13 7.53 -10.35
CA LEU A 157 3.51 8.86 -10.84
C LEU A 157 2.63 10.00 -10.30
N LEU A 158 1.48 9.69 -9.71
CA LEU A 158 0.54 10.69 -9.20
C LEU A 158 0.55 10.85 -7.68
N LYS A 159 1.08 9.86 -6.93
CA LYS A 159 0.96 9.78 -5.46
C LYS A 159 2.19 10.24 -4.68
N TRP A 160 3.14 10.90 -5.33
CA TRP A 160 4.41 11.32 -4.71
C TRP A 160 4.28 12.57 -3.82
N ASP A 161 3.17 13.30 -3.90
CA ASP A 161 2.97 14.61 -3.27
C ASP A 161 3.12 14.55 -1.74
N ARG A 162 2.49 13.58 -1.08
CA ARG A 162 2.57 13.45 0.38
C ARG A 162 3.97 13.11 0.87
N TYR A 163 4.70 12.26 0.13
CA TYR A 163 6.11 12.00 0.41
C TYR A 163 6.94 13.29 0.27
N ALA A 164 6.74 14.06 -0.81
CA ALA A 164 7.49 15.30 -1.02
C ALA A 164 7.27 16.32 0.11
N VAL A 165 6.01 16.51 0.54
CA VAL A 165 5.67 17.43 1.63
C VAL A 165 6.35 17.03 2.94
N VAL A 166 6.20 15.77 3.36
CA VAL A 166 6.74 15.34 4.66
C VAL A 166 8.25 15.26 4.63
N MET A 167 8.84 14.71 3.57
CA MET A 167 10.30 14.61 3.46
C MET A 167 10.94 15.99 3.39
N ARG A 168 10.30 16.98 2.76
CA ARG A 168 10.73 18.39 2.80
C ARG A 168 10.80 18.92 4.22
N SER A 169 9.71 18.80 4.98
CA SER A 169 9.64 19.28 6.37
C SER A 169 10.63 18.55 7.28
N ALA A 170 10.73 17.23 7.17
CA ALA A 170 11.64 16.43 7.98
C ALA A 170 13.11 16.73 7.66
N THR A 171 13.45 16.86 6.37
CA THR A 171 14.80 17.21 5.92
C THR A 171 15.19 18.60 6.39
N GLN A 172 14.27 19.57 6.35
CA GLN A 172 14.53 20.93 6.83
C GLN A 172 14.84 20.96 8.33
N GLN A 173 14.10 20.19 9.13
CA GLN A 173 14.37 20.04 10.57
C GLN A 173 15.74 19.40 10.80
N VAL A 174 16.03 18.27 10.15
CA VAL A 174 17.32 17.56 10.32
C VAL A 174 18.50 18.43 9.87
N ARG A 175 18.35 19.17 8.77
CA ARG A 175 19.38 20.10 8.27
C ARG A 175 19.76 21.17 9.31
N SER A 176 18.82 21.59 10.16
CA SER A 176 19.08 22.62 11.19
C SER A 176 19.78 22.10 12.45
N LEU A 177 20.09 20.80 12.54
CA LEU A 177 20.72 20.21 13.71
C LEU A 177 22.23 20.46 13.74
N GLU A 178 22.78 20.64 14.95
CA GLU A 178 24.18 21.03 15.17
C GLU A 178 25.20 20.05 14.57
N TYR A 179 24.91 18.74 14.61
CA TYR A 179 25.82 17.74 14.04
C TYR A 179 25.92 17.84 12.51
N VAL A 180 24.87 18.30 11.82
CA VAL A 180 24.91 18.58 10.38
C VAL A 180 25.78 19.79 10.10
N ALA A 181 25.66 20.85 10.89
CA ALA A 181 26.52 22.03 10.79
C ALA A 181 27.99 21.70 11.10
N ALA A 182 28.25 20.86 12.11
CA ALA A 182 29.59 20.38 12.43
C ALA A 182 30.20 19.55 11.30
N ALA A 183 29.43 18.65 10.66
CA ALA A 183 29.88 17.89 9.51
C ALA A 183 30.23 18.79 8.31
N GLN A 184 29.45 19.85 8.07
CA GLN A 184 29.76 20.85 7.04
C GLN A 184 31.05 21.61 7.36
N ALA A 185 31.23 22.05 8.61
CA ALA A 185 32.45 22.73 9.06
C ALA A 185 33.70 21.83 8.97
N ALA A 186 33.53 20.52 9.14
CA ALA A 186 34.58 19.52 8.95
C ALA A 186 34.89 19.21 7.48
N GLY A 187 34.22 19.86 6.52
CA GLY A 187 34.46 19.69 5.08
C GLY A 187 33.80 18.46 4.45
N ALA A 188 32.79 17.86 5.10
CA ALA A 188 32.05 16.77 4.50
C ALA A 188 31.29 17.23 3.23
N SER A 189 31.36 16.44 2.15
CA SER A 189 30.63 16.77 0.93
C SER A 189 29.12 16.72 1.16
N THR A 190 28.37 17.55 0.43
CA THR A 190 26.90 17.55 0.48
C THR A 190 26.29 16.17 0.31
N TRP A 191 26.82 15.37 -0.61
CA TRP A 191 26.34 13.99 -0.83
C TRP A 191 26.54 13.12 0.42
N ARG A 192 27.70 13.22 1.06
CA ARG A 192 27.99 12.49 2.30
C ARG A 192 27.05 12.90 3.42
N ILE A 193 26.74 14.18 3.55
CA ILE A 193 25.80 14.69 4.56
C ILE A 193 24.39 14.18 4.27
N VAL A 194 23.91 14.32 3.03
CA VAL A 194 22.55 13.93 2.67
C VAL A 194 22.31 12.43 2.89
N TRP A 195 23.24 11.56 2.49
CA TRP A 195 23.07 10.11 2.62
C TRP A 195 23.50 9.54 3.97
N GLY A 196 24.50 10.16 4.61
CA GLY A 196 25.05 9.69 5.89
C GLY A 196 24.34 10.26 7.11
N GLU A 197 23.93 11.53 7.05
CA GLU A 197 23.37 12.24 8.20
C GLU A 197 21.87 12.50 8.04
N VAL A 198 21.43 12.96 6.86
CA VAL A 198 20.03 13.39 6.69
C VAL A 198 19.09 12.22 6.46
N LEU A 199 19.33 11.41 5.41
CA LEU A 199 18.46 10.31 5.02
C LEU A 199 18.18 9.33 6.18
N PRO A 200 19.19 8.83 6.93
CA PRO A 200 18.94 7.86 8.00
C PRO A 200 18.04 8.43 9.11
N ASN A 201 18.08 9.75 9.34
CA ASN A 201 17.25 10.43 10.34
C ASN A 201 15.80 10.66 9.89
N VAL A 202 15.53 10.66 8.58
CA VAL A 202 14.18 10.85 8.02
C VAL A 202 13.51 9.56 7.53
N VAL A 203 14.27 8.45 7.47
CA VAL A 203 13.75 7.11 7.11
C VAL A 203 12.59 6.66 8.00
N PRO A 204 12.59 6.87 9.34
CA PRO A 204 11.45 6.51 10.17
C PRO A 204 10.11 7.08 9.70
N GLN A 205 10.10 8.38 9.36
CA GLN A 205 8.93 9.09 8.85
C GLN A 205 8.55 8.55 7.46
N LEU A 206 9.56 8.27 6.61
CA LEU A 206 9.34 7.68 5.29
C LEU A 206 8.60 6.34 5.36
N ILE A 207 8.98 5.45 6.28
CA ILE A 207 8.35 4.13 6.39
C ILE A 207 6.87 4.27 6.79
N VAL A 208 6.57 5.18 7.72
CA VAL A 208 5.18 5.42 8.17
C VAL A 208 4.32 5.94 7.02
N ILE A 209 4.82 6.90 6.25
CA ILE A 209 4.11 7.42 5.07
C ILE A 209 3.91 6.30 4.04
N ALA A 210 4.91 5.45 3.85
CA ALA A 210 4.86 4.35 2.89
C ALA A 210 3.73 3.37 3.18
N THR A 211 3.49 3.03 4.44
CA THR A 211 2.36 2.16 4.81
C THR A 211 1.01 2.78 4.46
N LEU A 212 0.82 4.04 4.83
CA LEU A 212 -0.41 4.79 4.59
C LEU A 212 -0.67 5.01 3.08
N GLU A 213 0.37 5.32 2.29
CA GLU A 213 0.23 5.48 0.84
C GLU A 213 0.02 4.15 0.13
N ALA A 214 0.61 3.04 0.60
CA ALA A 214 0.31 1.71 0.08
C ALA A 214 -1.19 1.36 0.27
N ALA A 215 -1.74 1.61 1.46
CA ALA A 215 -3.17 1.41 1.73
C ALA A 215 -4.05 2.33 0.86
N SER A 216 -3.69 3.61 0.73
CA SER A 216 -4.40 4.55 -0.15
C SER A 216 -4.36 4.11 -1.62
N ALA A 217 -3.23 3.59 -2.09
CA ALA A 217 -3.07 3.11 -3.47
C ALA A 217 -3.95 1.89 -3.76
N ILE A 218 -4.02 0.94 -2.82
CA ILE A 218 -4.90 -0.22 -2.91
C ILE A 218 -6.37 0.21 -3.02
N LEU A 219 -6.79 1.18 -2.19
CA LEU A 219 -8.16 1.69 -2.24
C LEU A 219 -8.48 2.44 -3.55
N LEU A 220 -7.53 3.22 -4.07
CA LEU A 220 -7.68 3.88 -5.37
C LEU A 220 -7.74 2.88 -6.52
N GLU A 221 -6.92 1.83 -6.52
CA GLU A 221 -7.03 0.77 -7.53
C GLU A 221 -8.39 0.08 -7.44
N ALA A 222 -8.88 -0.23 -6.25
CA ALA A 222 -10.21 -0.82 -6.09
C ALA A 222 -11.32 0.09 -6.63
N SER A 223 -11.17 1.41 -6.43
CA SER A 223 -12.08 2.42 -6.99
C SER A 223 -12.03 2.45 -8.52
N LEU A 224 -10.83 2.42 -9.12
CA LEU A 224 -10.66 2.36 -10.58
C LEU A 224 -11.23 1.07 -11.17
N SER A 225 -10.97 -0.07 -10.54
CA SER A 225 -11.50 -1.39 -10.93
C SER A 225 -13.03 -1.42 -10.85
N PHE A 226 -13.62 -0.82 -9.82
CA PHE A 226 -15.07 -0.66 -9.70
C PHE A 226 -15.68 0.23 -10.80
N LEU A 227 -14.91 1.21 -11.29
CA LEU A 227 -15.29 2.07 -12.42
C LEU A 227 -14.95 1.45 -13.80
N GLY A 228 -14.42 0.23 -13.84
CA GLY A 228 -14.10 -0.49 -15.08
C GLY A 228 -12.74 -0.13 -15.70
N LEU A 229 -11.96 0.72 -15.04
CA LEU A 229 -10.67 1.23 -15.52
C LEU A 229 -9.50 0.78 -14.64
N GLY A 230 -9.63 -0.36 -13.97
CA GLY A 230 -8.58 -0.91 -13.13
C GLY A 230 -7.87 -2.11 -13.77
N VAL A 231 -7.48 -3.06 -12.91
CA VAL A 231 -6.91 -4.34 -13.35
C VAL A 231 -7.92 -5.08 -14.21
N GLN A 232 -7.47 -5.63 -15.33
CA GLN A 232 -8.33 -6.33 -16.27
C GLN A 232 -8.26 -7.86 -16.08
N PRO A 233 -9.37 -8.58 -16.35
CA PRO A 233 -9.35 -10.04 -16.43
C PRO A 233 -8.25 -10.55 -17.38
N PRO A 234 -7.65 -11.73 -17.11
CA PRO A 234 -8.10 -12.76 -16.18
C PRO A 234 -7.59 -12.59 -14.72
N LEU A 235 -6.69 -11.63 -14.48
CA LEU A 235 -6.05 -11.42 -13.17
C LEU A 235 -7.09 -11.09 -12.08
N PRO A 236 -7.10 -11.80 -10.94
CA PRO A 236 -7.91 -11.39 -9.80
C PRO A 236 -7.21 -10.27 -9.03
N SER A 237 -7.83 -9.09 -8.93
CA SER A 237 -7.57 -8.13 -7.84
C SER A 237 -8.82 -8.07 -6.97
N TRP A 238 -8.70 -7.76 -5.68
CA TRP A 238 -9.89 -7.63 -4.83
C TRP A 238 -10.83 -6.51 -5.31
N GLY A 239 -10.27 -5.43 -5.86
CA GLY A 239 -11.03 -4.38 -6.52
C GLY A 239 -11.85 -4.89 -7.70
N LEU A 240 -11.23 -5.68 -8.58
CA LEU A 240 -11.92 -6.28 -9.72
C LEU A 240 -12.97 -7.31 -9.27
N MET A 241 -12.69 -8.12 -8.26
CA MET A 241 -13.66 -9.07 -7.70
C MET A 241 -14.91 -8.37 -7.17
N ILE A 242 -14.76 -7.22 -6.49
CA ILE A 242 -15.88 -6.38 -6.04
C ILE A 242 -16.66 -5.82 -7.24
N SER A 243 -15.96 -5.36 -8.28
CA SER A 243 -16.55 -4.85 -9.52
C SER A 243 -17.39 -5.91 -10.24
N GLU A 244 -16.84 -7.10 -10.43
CA GLU A 244 -17.52 -8.26 -11.05
C GLU A 244 -18.76 -8.69 -10.23
N ALA A 245 -18.71 -8.57 -8.90
CA ALA A 245 -19.79 -8.95 -8.01
C ALA A 245 -20.96 -7.93 -7.93
N LYS A 246 -20.77 -6.71 -8.47
CA LYS A 246 -21.79 -5.64 -8.40
C LYS A 246 -23.15 -6.08 -8.94
N ALA A 247 -23.18 -6.84 -10.04
CA ALA A 247 -24.42 -7.32 -10.65
C ALA A 247 -25.15 -8.38 -9.81
N TYR A 248 -24.47 -9.02 -8.86
CA TYR A 248 -24.98 -10.14 -8.07
C TYR A 248 -25.24 -9.78 -6.61
N MET A 249 -25.04 -8.52 -6.19
CA MET A 249 -25.07 -8.13 -4.78
C MET A 249 -26.38 -8.46 -4.05
N PHE A 250 -27.52 -8.46 -4.76
CA PHE A 250 -28.83 -8.76 -4.17
C PHE A 250 -29.14 -10.26 -4.07
N PHE A 251 -28.49 -11.10 -4.88
CA PHE A 251 -28.81 -12.54 -4.99
C PHE A 251 -27.69 -13.44 -4.47
N SER A 252 -26.44 -13.00 -4.56
CA SER A 252 -25.24 -13.71 -4.15
C SER A 252 -24.30 -12.76 -3.41
N PHE A 253 -24.77 -12.21 -2.29
CA PHE A 253 -24.08 -11.14 -1.56
C PHE A 253 -22.65 -11.51 -1.12
N TRP A 254 -22.36 -12.81 -0.92
CA TRP A 254 -21.02 -13.27 -0.54
C TRP A 254 -19.97 -12.90 -1.58
N LEU A 255 -20.33 -12.82 -2.86
CA LEU A 255 -19.42 -12.42 -3.93
C LEU A 255 -18.91 -10.98 -3.77
N ILE A 256 -19.66 -10.08 -3.12
CA ILE A 256 -19.14 -8.73 -2.83
C ILE A 256 -18.58 -8.63 -1.42
N ALA A 257 -19.19 -9.32 -0.45
CA ALA A 257 -18.82 -9.23 0.96
C ALA A 257 -17.45 -9.86 1.26
N ILE A 258 -17.09 -10.98 0.62
CA ILE A 258 -15.81 -11.67 0.84
C ILE A 258 -14.62 -10.80 0.38
N PRO A 259 -14.51 -10.35 -0.87
CA PRO A 259 -13.37 -9.52 -1.28
C PRO A 259 -13.41 -8.14 -0.61
N GLY A 260 -14.61 -7.59 -0.33
CA GLY A 260 -14.76 -6.33 0.40
C GLY A 260 -14.22 -6.40 1.83
N SER A 261 -14.53 -7.48 2.56
CA SER A 261 -14.01 -7.70 3.92
C SER A 261 -12.51 -7.98 3.92
N ALA A 262 -11.99 -8.75 2.95
CA ALA A 262 -10.55 -8.97 2.79
C ALA A 262 -9.79 -7.66 2.51
N LEU A 263 -10.32 -6.81 1.61
CA LEU A 263 -9.78 -5.49 1.31
C LEU A 263 -9.77 -4.58 2.54
N ALA A 264 -10.90 -4.52 3.27
CA ALA A 264 -11.01 -3.73 4.49
C ALA A 264 -10.02 -4.21 5.57
N LEU A 265 -9.88 -5.54 5.74
CA LEU A 265 -8.97 -6.14 6.70
C LEU A 265 -7.51 -5.84 6.35
N LEU A 266 -7.13 -5.89 5.07
CA LEU A 266 -5.78 -5.52 4.63
C LEU A 266 -5.47 -4.05 4.90
N ILE A 267 -6.37 -3.13 4.51
CA ILE A 267 -6.19 -1.70 4.75
C ILE A 267 -6.06 -1.42 6.24
N PHE A 268 -6.93 -2.04 7.05
CA PHE A 268 -6.87 -1.94 8.51
C PHE A 268 -5.53 -2.47 9.06
N ALA A 269 -5.08 -3.64 8.60
CA ALA A 269 -3.83 -4.24 9.03
C ALA A 269 -2.61 -3.39 8.68
N ILE A 270 -2.56 -2.83 7.46
CA ILE A 270 -1.49 -1.94 7.01
C ILE A 270 -1.44 -0.67 7.87
N ASN A 271 -2.59 0.00 8.07
CA ASN A 271 -2.65 1.23 8.87
C ASN A 271 -2.27 0.97 10.33
N LEU A 272 -2.81 -0.11 10.93
CA LEU A 272 -2.53 -0.46 12.32
C LEU A 272 -1.05 -0.85 12.53
N ALA A 273 -0.45 -1.55 11.56
CA ALA A 273 0.98 -1.84 11.57
C ALA A 273 1.83 -0.58 11.40
N GLY A 274 1.42 0.34 10.51
CA GLY A 274 2.07 1.63 10.29
C GLY A 274 2.10 2.51 11.53
N ASP A 275 0.96 2.65 12.21
CA ASP A 275 0.84 3.39 13.47
C ASP A 275 1.68 2.77 14.58
N GLY A 276 1.65 1.44 14.66
CA GLY A 276 2.47 0.68 15.60
C GLY A 276 3.97 0.87 15.38
N LEU A 277 4.38 0.91 14.11
CA LEU A 277 5.77 1.15 13.73
C LEU A 277 6.19 2.60 14.02
N HIS A 278 5.32 3.57 13.75
CA HIS A 278 5.56 4.97 14.12
C HIS A 278 5.88 5.10 15.61
N GLN A 279 5.06 4.51 16.48
CA GLN A 279 5.25 4.53 17.94
C GLN A 279 6.53 3.82 18.42
N LEU A 280 7.07 2.87 17.66
CA LEU A 280 8.33 2.22 18.00
C LEU A 280 9.55 3.05 17.57
N LEU A 281 9.42 3.76 16.45
CA LEU A 281 10.51 4.51 15.83
C LEU A 281 10.62 5.93 16.38
N THR A 282 9.52 6.53 16.84
CA THR A 282 9.56 7.75 17.62
C THR A 282 9.90 7.40 19.07
N PRO A 283 11.02 7.89 19.63
CA PRO A 283 11.22 7.83 21.07
C PRO A 283 10.09 8.64 21.72
N GLU A 284 9.35 8.04 22.66
CA GLU A 284 8.51 8.81 23.58
C GLU A 284 9.39 9.94 24.15
N GLU A 285 9.10 11.20 23.81
CA GLU A 285 9.36 12.31 24.71
C GLU A 285 8.59 11.98 25.98
N ARG A 286 9.29 11.40 26.95
CA ARG A 286 8.78 11.16 28.29
C ARG A 286 8.53 12.53 28.90
N ALA A 287 7.26 12.89 29.06
CA ALA A 287 6.85 13.77 30.15
C ALA A 287 7.01 13.02 31.49
#